data_AF-A0A7K6U592-F1
#
_entry.id   AF-A0A7K6U592-F1
#
_cell.length_a   1.000
_cell.length_b   1.000
_cell.length_c   1.000
_cell.angle_alpha   90.00
_cell.angle_beta   90.00
_cell.angle_gamma   90.00
#
_symmetry.space_group_name_H-M   'P 1'
#
loop_
_entity.id
_entity.type
_entity.pdbx_description
1 polymer ?
#
loop_
_entity_poly.entity_id
_entity_poly.type
_entity_poly.pdbx_seq_one_letter_code
_entity_poly.pdbx_strand_id
1 'polypeptide(L)'
;MSAGSDCQAQALTKPALGEKEAMELVERVFGLKVAWIRSLPSYDDQNFHVRVPRSEGAAEGAAEGADEYVLKITNSEDSQEPDLIEVQTQAMMFLRAEGFPSATPYLTKDGNIMFLESGDTGPGNKKYMIRLLTYLPGTPVAKIATNPQILYEIGKLAASMDKALSEKFHHPSVKSLHRGQFIWNLANVPLLDQYIHALGQNQYRQVVEQVIEQFKEKVTPKLSSFRPCINHGDLNDHNILVDSSSGSLENPQYRVSGLLDFSDMSYGYYVFEVAIAIMYMMIESPDPLSVGGHVLAGFERVLPLSEGERGALFLLVAGRFAQSLVIAAHTALRYPENAEYLTITARTGWKHLMRLFEVGQAAVEQTWFETAGAYGNRAPA
;
A
#
# COMPACT_ATOMS: atom_id res chain seq x y z
N MET A 1 27.63 -14.78 33.12
CA MET A 1 27.43 -16.17 32.67
C MET A 1 25.95 -16.30 32.34
N SER A 2 25.59 -16.10 31.06
CA SER A 2 25.04 -17.10 30.12
C SER A 2 23.78 -17.79 30.68
N ALA A 3 22.61 -17.79 30.04
CA ALA A 3 22.23 -17.73 28.63
C ALA A 3 20.86 -17.01 28.53
N GLY A 4 20.53 -16.24 27.48
CA GLY A 4 20.14 -16.79 26.19
C GLY A 4 18.61 -16.87 26.09
N SER A 5 17.94 -15.73 25.90
CA SER A 5 16.55 -15.61 25.41
C SER A 5 16.59 -14.44 24.41
N ASP A 6 16.00 -14.47 23.21
CA ASP A 6 15.11 -15.40 22.56
C ASP A 6 15.50 -15.45 21.09
N CYS A 7 15.89 -16.63 20.61
CA CYS A 7 15.90 -16.91 19.18
C CYS A 7 14.83 -17.96 18.92
N GLN A 8 13.57 -17.61 19.23
CA GLN A 8 12.47 -18.35 18.64
C GLN A 8 12.51 -18.06 17.14
N ALA A 9 12.84 -19.10 16.38
CA ALA A 9 12.56 -19.15 14.95
C ALA A 9 11.05 -18.91 14.80
N GLN A 10 10.64 -17.68 14.45
CA GLN A 10 9.24 -17.45 14.08
C GLN A 10 8.97 -18.38 12.91
N ALA A 11 7.97 -19.23 13.08
CA ALA A 11 7.54 -20.13 12.02
C ALA A 11 7.15 -19.27 10.81
N LEU A 12 7.74 -19.54 9.64
CA LEU A 12 7.42 -18.87 8.37
C LEU A 12 5.90 -18.70 8.22
N THR A 13 5.40 -17.48 8.34
CA THR A 13 3.95 -17.16 8.29
C THR A 13 3.44 -17.17 6.86
N LYS A 14 4.33 -16.86 5.90
CA LYS A 14 4.08 -16.88 4.47
C LYS A 14 3.68 -18.27 3.97
N PRO A 15 2.61 -18.40 3.15
CA PRO A 15 2.26 -19.65 2.50
C PRO A 15 3.32 -20.05 1.44
N ALA A 16 3.48 -21.35 1.21
CA ALA A 16 4.46 -21.90 0.27
C ALA A 16 3.84 -22.94 -0.66
N LEU A 17 2.63 -22.66 -1.17
CA LEU A 17 1.95 -23.56 -2.09
C LEU A 17 2.68 -23.58 -3.45
N GLY A 18 2.77 -24.75 -4.05
CA GLY A 18 3.19 -24.89 -5.45
C GLY A 18 2.09 -24.49 -6.43
N GLU A 19 2.46 -24.20 -7.68
CA GLU A 19 1.49 -23.84 -8.73
C GLU A 19 0.39 -24.90 -8.92
N LYS A 20 0.74 -26.18 -8.85
CA LYS A 20 -0.23 -27.28 -8.96
C LYS A 20 -1.26 -27.26 -7.83
N GLU A 21 -0.80 -27.09 -6.59
CA GLU A 21 -1.69 -27.01 -5.41
C GLU A 21 -2.60 -25.77 -5.50
N ALA A 22 -2.07 -24.65 -5.96
CA ALA A 22 -2.83 -23.43 -6.20
C ALA A 22 -3.88 -23.59 -7.30
N MET A 23 -3.61 -24.34 -8.39
CA MET A 23 -4.61 -24.69 -9.40
C MET A 23 -5.72 -25.56 -8.83
N GLU A 24 -5.36 -26.62 -8.11
CA GLU A 24 -6.31 -27.54 -7.45
C GLU A 24 -7.20 -26.79 -6.44
N LEU A 25 -6.63 -25.84 -5.71
CA LEU A 25 -7.34 -24.96 -4.80
C LEU A 25 -8.37 -24.09 -5.54
N VAL A 26 -7.99 -23.47 -6.66
CA VAL A 26 -8.92 -22.65 -7.48
C VAL A 26 -10.08 -23.51 -8.00
N GLU A 27 -9.80 -24.68 -8.55
CA GLU A 27 -10.81 -25.60 -9.07
C GLU A 27 -11.75 -26.12 -7.97
N ARG A 28 -11.19 -26.48 -6.81
CA ARG A 28 -11.95 -27.01 -5.67
C ARG A 28 -12.85 -25.93 -5.06
N VAL A 29 -12.31 -24.76 -4.75
CA VAL A 29 -12.99 -23.72 -3.96
C VAL A 29 -13.88 -22.81 -4.83
N PHE A 30 -13.41 -22.42 -6.02
CA PHE A 30 -14.10 -21.46 -6.89
C PHE A 30 -14.76 -22.09 -8.12
N GLY A 31 -14.40 -23.35 -8.44
CA GLY A 31 -15.04 -24.08 -9.54
C GLY A 31 -14.60 -23.65 -10.94
N LEU A 32 -13.47 -22.95 -11.03
CA LEU A 32 -12.92 -22.47 -12.28
C LEU A 32 -11.81 -23.39 -12.77
N LYS A 33 -11.93 -23.90 -13.99
CA LYS A 33 -10.88 -24.68 -14.64
C LYS A 33 -9.73 -23.76 -15.03
N VAL A 34 -8.53 -24.00 -14.50
CA VAL A 34 -7.39 -23.09 -14.72
C VAL A 34 -6.66 -23.46 -16.01
N ALA A 35 -6.47 -22.49 -16.92
CA ALA A 35 -5.65 -22.65 -18.12
C ALA A 35 -4.15 -22.59 -17.78
N TRP A 36 -3.76 -21.62 -16.96
CA TRP A 36 -2.45 -21.54 -16.33
C TRP A 36 -2.50 -20.70 -15.05
N ILE A 37 -1.53 -20.92 -14.18
CA ILE A 37 -1.28 -20.11 -12.99
C ILE A 37 0.21 -19.74 -12.94
N ARG A 38 0.55 -18.56 -12.42
CA ARG A 38 1.95 -18.12 -12.25
C ARG A 38 2.10 -17.34 -10.96
N SER A 39 3.20 -17.54 -10.25
CA SER A 39 3.49 -16.75 -9.05
C SER A 39 3.68 -15.26 -9.40
N LEU A 40 3.11 -14.39 -8.56
CA LEU A 40 3.36 -12.96 -8.56
C LEU A 40 4.30 -12.59 -7.41
N PRO A 41 5.09 -11.51 -7.53
CA PRO A 41 5.85 -10.98 -6.40
C PRO A 41 4.92 -10.74 -5.20
N SER A 42 5.36 -11.19 -4.03
CA SER A 42 4.64 -11.02 -2.78
C SER A 42 5.61 -11.06 -1.60
N TYR A 43 5.26 -10.39 -0.51
CA TYR A 43 6.10 -10.28 0.67
C TYR A 43 5.65 -11.22 1.79
N ASP A 44 4.65 -10.86 2.58
CA ASP A 44 4.09 -11.70 3.66
C ASP A 44 3.10 -12.75 3.13
N ASP A 45 2.30 -12.38 2.14
CA ASP A 45 1.28 -13.23 1.52
C ASP A 45 1.85 -14.03 0.33
N GLN A 46 1.05 -14.93 -0.26
CA GLN A 46 1.38 -15.60 -1.52
C GLN A 46 0.33 -15.26 -2.60
N ASN A 47 0.79 -14.69 -3.71
CA ASN A 47 -0.08 -14.25 -4.81
C ASN A 47 0.21 -15.03 -6.09
N PHE A 48 -0.84 -15.38 -6.83
CA PHE A 48 -0.73 -15.97 -8.16
C PHE A 48 -1.63 -15.27 -9.17
N HIS A 49 -1.12 -15.06 -10.38
CA HIS A 49 -1.93 -14.68 -11.55
C HIS A 49 -2.53 -15.95 -12.14
N VAL A 50 -3.85 -15.97 -12.26
CA VAL A 50 -4.62 -17.12 -12.74
C VAL A 50 -5.31 -16.72 -14.04
N ARG A 51 -5.23 -17.57 -15.07
CA ARG A 51 -6.02 -17.42 -16.30
C ARG A 51 -6.99 -18.57 -16.43
N VAL A 52 -8.25 -18.25 -16.71
CA VAL A 52 -9.36 -19.19 -16.85
C VAL A 52 -9.97 -19.03 -18.24
N PRO A 53 -10.06 -20.09 -19.05
CA PRO A 53 -10.67 -19.98 -20.38
C PRO A 53 -12.16 -19.64 -20.22
N ARG A 54 -12.67 -18.68 -21.01
CA ARG A 54 -14.11 -18.39 -21.03
C ARG A 54 -14.88 -19.58 -21.60
N SER A 55 -15.98 -19.94 -20.97
CA SER A 55 -16.92 -20.93 -21.49
C SER A 55 -17.65 -20.38 -22.73
N GLU A 56 -17.95 -21.27 -23.69
CA GLU A 56 -18.78 -20.95 -24.85
C GLU A 56 -20.17 -20.50 -24.37
N GLY A 57 -20.50 -19.21 -24.55
CA GLY A 57 -21.76 -18.61 -24.08
C GLY A 57 -21.66 -17.20 -23.50
N ALA A 58 -20.48 -16.59 -23.44
CA ALA A 58 -20.32 -15.17 -23.08
C ALA A 58 -20.95 -14.25 -24.15
N ALA A 59 -21.61 -13.18 -23.70
CA ALA A 59 -22.35 -12.25 -24.55
C ALA A 59 -21.51 -11.71 -25.73
N GLU A 60 -22.13 -11.61 -26.91
CA GLU A 60 -21.53 -11.06 -28.13
C GLU A 60 -21.02 -9.64 -27.89
N GLY A 61 -19.71 -9.42 -28.03
CA GLY A 61 -19.06 -8.11 -27.90
C GLY A 61 -17.84 -8.07 -26.97
N ALA A 62 -17.55 -9.13 -26.23
CA ALA A 62 -16.30 -9.24 -25.46
C ALA A 62 -15.16 -9.78 -26.34
N ALA A 63 -13.99 -9.14 -26.30
CA ALA A 63 -12.80 -9.56 -27.05
C ALA A 63 -12.49 -11.05 -26.81
N GLU A 64 -12.05 -11.77 -27.86
CA GLU A 64 -11.58 -13.15 -27.77
C GLU A 64 -10.56 -13.28 -26.62
N GLY A 65 -10.94 -13.92 -25.51
CA GLY A 65 -10.13 -13.83 -24.31
C GLY A 65 -10.60 -14.67 -23.13
N ALA A 66 -9.63 -15.13 -22.36
CA ALA A 66 -9.80 -15.78 -21.08
C ALA A 66 -10.09 -14.73 -19.98
N ASP A 67 -10.75 -15.13 -18.90
CA ASP A 67 -10.87 -14.30 -17.70
C ASP A 67 -9.60 -14.47 -16.84
N GLU A 68 -9.15 -13.38 -16.21
CA GLU A 68 -7.92 -13.36 -15.41
C GLU A 68 -8.19 -12.91 -13.98
N TYR A 69 -7.50 -13.55 -13.04
CA TYR A 69 -7.68 -13.36 -11.59
C TYR A 69 -6.33 -13.31 -10.86
N VAL A 70 -6.36 -12.82 -9.63
CA VAL A 70 -5.30 -12.95 -8.64
C VAL A 70 -5.79 -13.85 -7.51
N LEU A 71 -5.18 -15.01 -7.33
CA LEU A 71 -5.35 -15.83 -6.14
C LEU A 71 -4.44 -15.26 -5.05
N LYS A 72 -5.03 -14.69 -4.00
CA LYS A 72 -4.34 -14.17 -2.83
C LYS A 72 -4.52 -15.12 -1.66
N ILE A 73 -3.42 -15.63 -1.14
CA ILE A 73 -3.35 -16.49 0.04
C ILE A 73 -2.70 -15.67 1.15
N THR A 74 -3.52 -15.20 2.10
CA THR A 74 -3.05 -14.40 3.22
C THR A 74 -2.22 -15.26 4.18
N ASN A 75 -1.14 -14.71 4.71
CA ASN A 75 -0.26 -15.37 5.69
C ASN A 75 -1.02 -15.90 6.92
N SER A 76 -0.42 -16.86 7.63
CA SER A 76 -1.11 -17.60 8.70
C SER A 76 -1.45 -16.75 9.93
N GLU A 77 -0.72 -15.66 10.16
CA GLU A 77 -0.92 -14.75 11.30
C GLU A 77 -2.11 -13.82 11.05
N ASP A 78 -2.10 -13.10 9.93
CA ASP A 78 -3.24 -12.25 9.55
C ASP A 78 -4.52 -13.05 9.30
N SER A 79 -4.39 -14.32 8.87
CA SER A 79 -5.53 -15.23 8.71
C SER A 79 -6.24 -15.57 10.03
N GLN A 80 -5.68 -15.22 11.19
CA GLN A 80 -6.36 -15.30 12.48
C GLN A 80 -7.33 -14.15 12.73
N GLU A 81 -7.34 -13.11 11.88
CA GLU A 81 -8.18 -11.91 11.98
C GLU A 81 -9.19 -11.85 10.82
N PRO A 82 -10.15 -12.80 10.72
CA PRO A 82 -11.07 -12.88 9.58
C PRO A 82 -11.94 -11.62 9.40
N ASP A 83 -12.31 -10.95 10.50
CA ASP A 83 -13.08 -9.71 10.47
C ASP A 83 -12.31 -8.56 9.81
N LEU A 84 -10.99 -8.51 9.98
CA LEU A 84 -10.11 -7.53 9.33
C LEU A 84 -10.06 -7.79 7.82
N ILE A 85 -9.85 -9.03 7.41
CA ILE A 85 -9.77 -9.39 5.99
C ILE A 85 -11.13 -9.19 5.30
N GLU A 86 -12.23 -9.49 6.00
CA GLU A 86 -13.59 -9.23 5.52
C GLU A 86 -13.79 -7.74 5.25
N VAL A 87 -13.53 -6.86 6.23
CA VAL A 87 -13.74 -5.42 6.02
C VAL A 87 -12.84 -4.85 4.92
N GLN A 88 -11.60 -5.31 4.79
CA GLN A 88 -10.71 -4.93 3.68
C GLN A 88 -11.29 -5.32 2.32
N THR A 89 -11.83 -6.54 2.22
CA THR A 89 -12.43 -7.05 0.98
C THR A 89 -13.73 -6.31 0.66
N GLN A 90 -14.56 -6.01 1.66
CA GLN A 90 -15.77 -5.22 1.50
C GLN A 90 -15.49 -3.76 1.12
N ALA A 91 -14.44 -3.14 1.69
CA ALA A 91 -14.02 -1.80 1.31
C ALA A 91 -13.58 -1.73 -0.16
N MET A 92 -12.83 -2.74 -0.62
CA MET A 92 -12.43 -2.88 -2.02
C MET A 92 -13.64 -2.99 -2.96
N MET A 93 -14.65 -3.79 -2.60
CA MET A 93 -15.92 -3.92 -3.33
C MET A 93 -16.72 -2.62 -3.34
N PHE A 94 -16.82 -1.95 -2.19
CA PHE A 94 -17.48 -0.66 -2.06
C PHE A 94 -16.85 0.40 -2.97
N LEU A 95 -15.52 0.52 -2.95
CA LEU A 95 -14.80 1.44 -3.81
C LEU A 95 -15.03 1.16 -5.30
N ARG A 96 -15.10 -0.12 -5.69
CA ARG A 96 -15.43 -0.47 -7.08
C ARG A 96 -16.82 0.04 -7.46
N ALA A 97 -17.80 -0.11 -6.57
CA ALA A 97 -19.17 0.37 -6.78
C ALA A 97 -19.24 1.91 -6.86
N GLU A 98 -18.36 2.62 -6.12
CA GLU A 98 -18.21 4.08 -6.20
C GLU A 98 -17.38 4.55 -7.42
N GLY A 99 -16.96 3.64 -8.30
CA GLY A 99 -16.26 3.95 -9.55
C GLY A 99 -14.75 4.03 -9.45
N PHE A 100 -14.15 3.61 -8.32
CA PHE A 100 -12.70 3.48 -8.18
C PHE A 100 -12.21 2.23 -8.92
N PRO A 101 -10.97 2.26 -9.45
CA PRO A 101 -10.41 1.13 -10.17
C PRO A 101 -9.85 0.07 -9.21
N SER A 102 -10.69 -0.54 -8.37
CA SER A 102 -10.30 -1.64 -7.48
C SER A 102 -10.76 -3.00 -8.02
N ALA A 103 -10.21 -4.08 -7.47
CA ALA A 103 -10.59 -5.44 -7.81
C ALA A 103 -11.92 -5.84 -7.14
N THR A 104 -12.53 -6.92 -7.62
CA THR A 104 -13.72 -7.53 -7.02
C THR A 104 -13.45 -9.01 -6.74
N PRO A 105 -13.92 -9.56 -5.61
CA PRO A 105 -13.77 -10.97 -5.32
C PRO A 105 -14.68 -11.81 -6.24
N TYR A 106 -14.13 -12.91 -6.72
CA TYR A 106 -14.89 -14.00 -7.32
C TYR A 106 -15.36 -14.92 -6.20
N LEU A 107 -16.65 -15.28 -6.21
CA LEU A 107 -17.27 -16.04 -5.13
C LEU A 107 -16.84 -17.51 -5.15
N THR A 108 -16.72 -18.09 -3.97
CA THR A 108 -16.57 -19.55 -3.82
C THR A 108 -17.82 -20.26 -4.34
N LYS A 109 -17.75 -21.59 -4.52
CA LYS A 109 -18.92 -22.42 -4.88
C LYS A 109 -20.08 -22.28 -3.90
N ASP A 110 -19.78 -21.96 -2.64
CA ASP A 110 -20.77 -21.75 -1.58
C ASP A 110 -21.28 -20.29 -1.52
N GLY A 111 -20.82 -19.41 -2.43
CA GLY A 111 -21.26 -18.02 -2.52
C GLY A 111 -20.52 -17.05 -1.58
N ASN A 112 -19.43 -17.47 -0.93
CA ASN A 112 -18.67 -16.63 -0.02
C ASN A 112 -17.58 -15.82 -0.77
N ILE A 113 -17.18 -14.67 -0.25
CA ILE A 113 -16.11 -13.83 -0.84
C ILE A 113 -14.70 -14.27 -0.41
N MET A 114 -14.59 -15.12 0.61
CA MET A 114 -13.33 -15.65 1.13
C MET A 114 -13.50 -17.11 1.56
N PHE A 115 -12.38 -17.83 1.66
CA PHE A 115 -12.35 -19.23 2.10
C PHE A 115 -11.18 -19.46 3.06
N LEU A 116 -11.43 -20.10 4.20
CA LEU A 116 -10.39 -20.45 5.16
C LEU A 116 -9.89 -21.87 4.93
N GLU A 117 -8.73 -22.02 4.30
CA GLU A 117 -8.08 -23.32 4.12
C GLU A 117 -7.32 -23.70 5.39
N SER A 118 -7.50 -24.95 5.83
CA SER A 118 -6.65 -25.54 6.85
C SER A 118 -5.42 -26.12 6.15
N GLY A 119 -4.23 -25.64 6.48
CA GLY A 119 -2.99 -26.17 5.96
C GLY A 119 -2.74 -27.62 6.40
N ASP A 120 -1.87 -28.32 5.68
CA ASP A 120 -1.55 -29.71 5.96
C ASP A 120 -1.04 -29.93 7.40
N THR A 121 -1.30 -31.13 7.90
CA THR A 121 -1.15 -31.62 9.30
C THR A 121 0.29 -31.68 9.84
N GLY A 122 1.19 -30.84 9.33
CA GLY A 122 2.49 -30.56 9.93
C GLY A 122 2.37 -29.80 11.27
N PRO A 123 3.47 -29.68 12.04
CA PRO A 123 3.44 -29.04 13.35
C PRO A 123 3.04 -27.57 13.21
N GLY A 124 1.80 -27.24 13.59
CA GLY A 124 1.30 -25.85 13.62
C GLY A 124 -0.14 -25.63 13.15
N ASN A 125 -0.78 -26.59 12.44
CA ASN A 125 -2.17 -26.50 11.94
C ASN A 125 -2.52 -25.08 11.42
N LYS A 126 -1.65 -24.53 10.55
CA LYS A 126 -1.76 -23.15 10.08
C LYS A 126 -2.98 -23.02 9.18
N LYS A 127 -3.75 -21.96 9.36
CA LYS A 127 -4.89 -21.64 8.49
C LYS A 127 -4.54 -20.46 7.61
N TYR A 128 -5.02 -20.49 6.37
CA TYR A 128 -4.77 -19.46 5.38
C TYR A 128 -6.09 -18.97 4.81
N MET A 129 -6.32 -17.66 4.90
CA MET A 129 -7.47 -17.02 4.26
C MET A 129 -7.17 -16.83 2.78
N ILE A 130 -8.06 -17.34 1.93
CA ILE A 130 -7.91 -17.33 0.48
C ILE A 130 -9.00 -16.47 -0.15
N ARG A 131 -8.57 -15.65 -1.11
CA ARG A 131 -9.44 -14.82 -1.95
C ARG A 131 -9.03 -14.99 -3.40
N LEU A 132 -10.01 -15.01 -4.30
CA LEU A 132 -9.78 -14.90 -5.74
C LEU A 132 -10.31 -13.54 -6.17
N LEU A 133 -9.44 -12.67 -6.68
CA LEU A 133 -9.78 -11.30 -7.04
C LEU A 133 -9.69 -11.12 -8.56
N THR A 134 -10.53 -10.29 -9.17
CA THR A 134 -10.36 -9.93 -10.60
C THR A 134 -8.99 -9.33 -10.84
N TYR A 135 -8.29 -9.76 -11.89
CA TYR A 135 -7.03 -9.15 -12.28
C TYR A 135 -7.27 -7.74 -12.84
N LEU A 136 -6.49 -6.77 -12.37
CA LEU A 136 -6.52 -5.39 -12.88
C LEU A 136 -5.39 -5.21 -13.89
N PRO A 137 -5.70 -4.89 -15.17
CA PRO A 137 -4.66 -4.56 -16.13
C PRO A 137 -4.05 -3.19 -15.81
N GLY A 138 -2.80 -3.00 -16.21
CA GLY A 138 -2.11 -1.73 -16.10
C GLY A 138 -0.63 -1.90 -15.80
N THR A 139 0.09 -0.78 -15.82
CA THR A 139 1.51 -0.72 -15.50
C THR A 139 1.68 -0.10 -14.12
N PRO A 140 2.38 -0.72 -13.16
CA PRO A 140 2.69 -0.08 -11.89
C PRO A 140 3.41 1.26 -12.09
N VAL A 141 3.11 2.24 -11.23
CA VAL A 141 3.79 3.56 -11.27
C VAL A 141 5.31 3.42 -11.16
N ALA A 142 5.79 2.42 -10.41
CA ALA A 142 7.20 2.03 -10.27
C ALA A 142 7.92 1.70 -11.61
N LYS A 143 7.18 1.59 -12.72
CA LYS A 143 7.71 1.25 -14.04
C LYS A 143 7.56 2.37 -15.06
N ILE A 144 7.11 3.56 -14.65
CA ILE A 144 6.97 4.71 -15.54
C ILE A 144 7.79 5.90 -15.04
N ALA A 145 8.19 6.77 -15.96
CA ALA A 145 8.68 8.09 -15.58
C ALA A 145 7.49 8.94 -15.15
N THR A 146 7.40 9.26 -13.86
CA THR A 146 6.33 10.10 -13.33
C THR A 146 6.44 11.53 -13.87
N ASN A 147 5.29 12.20 -13.99
CA ASN A 147 5.19 13.59 -14.42
C ASN A 147 4.18 14.35 -13.53
N PRO A 148 4.17 15.69 -13.56
CA PRO A 148 3.27 16.49 -12.72
C PRO A 148 1.77 16.16 -12.87
N GLN A 149 1.33 15.66 -14.03
CA GLN A 149 -0.07 15.31 -14.27
C GLN A 149 -0.45 14.05 -13.49
N ILE A 150 0.32 12.96 -13.57
CA ILE A 150 0.00 11.74 -12.82
C ILE A 150 0.16 11.92 -11.32
N LEU A 151 1.15 12.72 -10.87
CA LEU A 151 1.32 13.07 -9.45
C LEU A 151 0.08 13.77 -8.88
N TYR A 152 -0.46 14.74 -9.63
CA TYR A 152 -1.70 15.42 -9.27
C TYR A 152 -2.90 14.45 -9.23
N GLU A 153 -3.06 13.59 -10.25
CA GLU A 153 -4.16 12.62 -10.28
C GLU A 153 -4.08 11.61 -9.13
N ILE A 154 -2.88 11.16 -8.74
CA ILE A 154 -2.68 10.27 -7.59
C ILE A 154 -3.10 10.95 -6.28
N GLY A 155 -2.69 12.21 -6.06
CA GLY A 155 -3.10 12.95 -4.86
C GLY A 155 -4.61 13.14 -4.79
N LYS A 156 -5.24 13.47 -5.92
CA LYS A 156 -6.70 13.61 -6.03
C LYS A 156 -7.44 12.30 -5.80
N LEU A 157 -6.92 11.20 -6.32
CA LEU A 157 -7.46 9.85 -6.11
C LEU A 157 -7.41 9.46 -4.63
N ALA A 158 -6.27 9.67 -3.96
CA ALA A 158 -6.08 9.39 -2.54
C ALA A 158 -7.13 10.12 -1.69
N ALA A 159 -7.28 11.44 -1.87
CA ALA A 159 -8.29 12.22 -1.15
C ALA A 159 -9.73 11.77 -1.46
N SER A 160 -10.01 11.45 -2.72
CA SER A 160 -11.35 10.98 -3.13
C SER A 160 -11.70 9.64 -2.50
N MET A 161 -10.72 8.73 -2.40
CA MET A 161 -10.86 7.41 -1.80
C MET A 161 -11.09 7.54 -0.29
N ASP A 162 -10.24 8.28 0.41
CA ASP A 162 -10.38 8.49 1.86
C ASP A 162 -11.75 9.12 2.17
N LYS A 163 -12.16 10.12 1.39
CA LYS A 163 -13.47 10.76 1.53
C LYS A 163 -14.62 9.76 1.34
N ALA A 164 -14.57 8.93 0.29
CA ALA A 164 -15.61 7.93 0.02
C ALA A 164 -15.69 6.89 1.14
N LEU A 165 -14.54 6.38 1.61
CA LEU A 165 -14.48 5.44 2.73
C LEU A 165 -15.02 6.06 4.01
N SER A 166 -14.64 7.30 4.32
CA SER A 166 -15.07 7.95 5.57
C SER A 166 -16.53 8.40 5.58
N GLU A 167 -17.08 8.85 4.46
CA GLU A 167 -18.44 9.40 4.42
C GLU A 167 -19.52 8.34 4.12
N LYS A 168 -19.17 7.26 3.43
CA LYS A 168 -20.16 6.34 2.85
C LYS A 168 -19.95 4.87 3.20
N PHE A 169 -18.73 4.42 3.49
CA PHE A 169 -18.48 3.02 3.80
C PHE A 169 -18.90 2.68 5.23
N HIS A 170 -19.82 1.73 5.36
CA HIS A 170 -20.32 1.24 6.63
C HIS A 170 -20.26 -0.28 6.64
N HIS A 171 -19.62 -0.87 7.64
CA HIS A 171 -19.52 -2.32 7.79
C HIS A 171 -19.47 -2.72 9.28
N PRO A 172 -20.13 -3.81 9.71
CA PRO A 172 -20.11 -4.24 11.11
C PRO A 172 -18.70 -4.47 11.68
N SER A 173 -17.78 -4.96 10.83
CA SER A 173 -16.39 -5.24 11.21
C SER A 173 -15.44 -4.05 11.03
N VAL A 174 -15.94 -2.83 10.76
CA VAL A 174 -15.08 -1.64 10.57
C VAL A 174 -14.17 -1.34 11.75
N LYS A 175 -14.59 -1.70 12.96
CA LYS A 175 -13.77 -1.59 14.18
C LYS A 175 -12.46 -2.37 14.11
N SER A 176 -12.37 -3.42 13.29
CA SER A 176 -11.16 -4.23 13.13
C SER A 176 -10.03 -3.46 12.43
N LEU A 177 -10.35 -2.33 11.78
CA LEU A 177 -9.35 -1.39 11.23
C LEU A 177 -8.62 -0.57 12.33
N HIS A 178 -9.05 -0.63 13.60
CA HIS A 178 -8.28 -0.10 14.73
C HIS A 178 -7.16 -1.06 15.14
N ARG A 179 -6.09 -1.11 14.35
CA ARG A 179 -5.02 -2.11 14.46
C ARG A 179 -3.93 -1.78 15.50
N GLY A 180 -4.24 -0.99 16.53
CA GLY A 180 -3.37 -0.72 17.68
C GLY A 180 -1.90 -0.40 17.33
N GLN A 181 -1.01 -1.38 17.52
CA GLN A 181 0.45 -1.29 17.30
C GLN A 181 0.89 -1.70 15.88
N PHE A 182 -0.02 -1.71 14.91
CA PHE A 182 0.30 -2.02 13.52
C PHE A 182 1.35 -1.08 12.97
N ILE A 183 2.54 -1.61 12.66
CA ILE A 183 3.75 -0.84 12.40
C ILE A 183 3.63 0.08 11.18
N TRP A 184 2.77 -0.26 10.21
CA TRP A 184 2.55 0.51 9.00
C TRP A 184 1.54 1.65 9.16
N ASN A 185 0.82 1.72 10.28
CA ASN A 185 0.05 2.90 10.60
C ASN A 185 1.02 4.06 10.95
N LEU A 186 0.86 5.20 10.28
CA LEU A 186 1.81 6.31 10.42
C LEU A 186 1.84 6.94 11.82
N ALA A 187 0.79 6.75 12.64
CA ALA A 187 0.81 7.14 14.05
C ALA A 187 1.86 6.34 14.87
N ASN A 188 2.27 5.17 14.37
CA ASN A 188 3.17 4.24 15.04
C ASN A 188 4.64 4.38 14.62
N VAL A 189 5.03 5.47 13.95
CA VAL A 189 6.45 5.82 13.72
C VAL A 189 7.32 5.72 14.99
N PRO A 190 6.85 6.10 16.19
CA PRO A 190 7.62 5.89 17.42
C PRO A 190 8.04 4.45 17.73
N LEU A 191 7.33 3.44 17.19
CA LEU A 191 7.69 2.02 17.41
C LEU A 191 8.98 1.62 16.70
N LEU A 192 9.47 2.43 15.76
CA LEU A 192 10.72 2.19 15.05
C LEU A 192 11.96 2.15 15.97
N ASP A 193 11.88 2.71 17.18
CA ASP A 193 12.94 2.58 18.20
C ASP A 193 13.35 1.12 18.44
N GLN A 194 12.38 0.20 18.38
CA GLN A 194 12.59 -1.22 18.62
C GLN A 194 13.43 -1.88 17.51
N TYR A 195 13.43 -1.29 16.31
CA TYR A 195 14.03 -1.86 15.10
C TYR A 195 15.30 -1.14 14.67
N ILE A 196 15.63 0.00 15.28
CA ILE A 196 16.72 0.87 14.84
C ILE A 196 18.10 0.21 14.91
N HIS A 197 18.25 -0.81 15.75
CA HIS A 197 19.45 -1.64 15.84
C HIS A 197 19.83 -2.27 14.50
N ALA A 198 18.85 -2.52 13.62
CA ALA A 198 19.06 -3.09 12.30
C ALA A 198 19.93 -2.21 11.38
N LEU A 199 19.99 -0.90 11.64
CA LEU A 199 20.79 0.02 10.86
C LEU A 199 22.28 0.00 11.23
N GLY A 200 22.66 -0.62 12.35
CA GLY A 200 24.03 -0.55 12.87
C GLY A 200 24.38 0.85 13.39
N GLN A 201 25.63 1.29 13.21
CA GLN A 201 26.09 2.64 13.58
C GLN A 201 26.54 3.40 12.34
N ASN A 202 25.67 4.26 11.82
CA ASN A 202 25.94 5.08 10.63
C ASN A 202 25.11 6.37 10.63
N GLN A 203 25.33 7.23 9.63
CA GLN A 203 24.61 8.48 9.46
C GLN A 203 23.09 8.30 9.27
N TYR A 204 22.65 7.19 8.65
CA TYR A 204 21.23 6.94 8.41
C TYR A 204 20.48 6.72 9.71
N ARG A 205 21.10 5.98 10.65
CA ARG A 205 20.56 5.79 11.99
C ARG A 205 20.33 7.12 12.70
N GLN A 206 21.30 8.03 12.67
CA GLN A 206 21.17 9.33 13.34
C GLN A 206 20.00 10.14 12.80
N VAL A 207 19.78 10.13 11.48
CA VAL A 207 18.63 10.81 10.88
C VAL A 207 17.31 10.14 11.27
N VAL A 208 17.25 8.80 11.29
CA VAL A 208 16.05 8.09 11.76
C VAL A 208 15.76 8.39 13.24
N GLU A 209 16.77 8.41 14.11
CA GLU A 209 16.61 8.80 15.53
C GLU A 209 16.00 10.20 15.65
N GLN A 210 16.51 11.16 14.87
CA GLN A 210 15.96 12.52 14.82
C GLN A 210 14.52 12.57 14.28
N VAL A 211 14.17 11.77 13.27
CA VAL A 211 12.78 11.66 12.78
C VAL A 211 11.87 11.20 13.90
N ILE A 212 12.24 10.12 14.60
CA ILE A 212 11.43 9.53 15.67
C ILE A 212 11.24 10.51 16.82
N GLU A 213 12.32 11.17 17.25
CA GLU A 213 12.28 12.19 18.31
C GLU A 213 11.36 13.36 17.92
N GLN A 214 11.58 13.94 16.74
CA GLN A 214 10.74 15.05 16.27
C GLN A 214 9.27 14.63 16.06
N PHE A 215 9.01 13.40 15.66
CA PHE A 215 7.65 12.88 15.52
C PHE A 215 6.94 12.83 16.88
N LYS A 216 7.61 12.27 17.90
CA LYS A 216 7.09 12.20 19.27
C LYS A 216 6.82 13.58 19.86
N GLU A 217 7.68 14.56 19.59
CA GLU A 217 7.54 15.91 20.13
C GLU A 217 6.50 16.75 19.39
N LYS A 218 6.47 16.68 18.06
CA LYS A 218 5.76 17.65 17.22
C LYS A 218 4.48 17.11 16.58
N VAL A 219 4.37 15.79 16.37
CA VAL A 219 3.25 15.14 15.67
C VAL A 219 2.35 14.39 16.66
N THR A 220 2.90 13.49 17.46
CA THR A 220 2.12 12.65 18.40
C THR A 220 1.15 13.45 19.29
N PRO A 221 1.54 14.60 19.89
CA PRO A 221 0.64 15.38 20.75
C PRO A 221 -0.51 16.05 19.99
N LYS A 222 -0.40 16.17 18.66
CA LYS A 222 -1.39 16.83 17.79
C LYS A 222 -2.32 15.85 17.08
N LEU A 223 -2.09 14.53 17.16
CA LEU A 223 -2.88 13.55 16.43
C LEU A 223 -4.38 13.67 16.71
N SER A 224 -4.77 13.96 17.95
CA SER A 224 -6.18 14.13 18.34
C SER A 224 -6.87 15.36 17.71
N SER A 225 -6.11 16.31 17.16
CA SER A 225 -6.66 17.46 16.42
C SER A 225 -6.72 17.25 14.91
N PHE A 226 -6.11 16.18 14.38
CA PHE A 226 -6.20 15.83 12.97
C PHE A 226 -7.54 15.17 12.67
N ARG A 227 -8.00 15.27 11.42
CA ARG A 227 -9.29 14.71 11.02
C ARG A 227 -9.13 13.21 10.74
N PRO A 228 -9.83 12.34 11.48
CA PRO A 228 -9.68 10.91 11.33
C PRO A 228 -10.34 10.42 10.03
N CYS A 229 -9.80 9.35 9.46
CA CYS A 229 -10.38 8.66 8.31
C CYS A 229 -10.00 7.17 8.31
N ILE A 230 -10.58 6.44 7.36
CA ILE A 230 -10.11 5.10 7.02
C ILE A 230 -9.09 5.29 5.90
N ASN A 231 -7.85 4.87 6.13
CA ASN A 231 -6.79 4.92 5.13
C ASN A 231 -6.69 3.58 4.39
N HIS A 232 -6.29 3.64 3.12
CA HIS A 232 -5.70 2.50 2.44
C HIS A 232 -4.36 2.16 3.10
N GLY A 233 -3.57 3.18 3.43
CA GLY A 233 -2.34 3.04 4.23
C GLY A 233 -1.12 2.50 3.47
N ASP A 234 -1.26 2.24 2.17
CA ASP A 234 -0.20 1.68 1.34
C ASP A 234 -0.36 2.02 -0.15
N LEU A 235 -0.72 3.28 -0.44
CA LEU A 235 -0.69 3.83 -1.80
C LEU A 235 0.74 4.05 -2.29
N ASN A 236 1.47 2.95 -2.47
CA ASN A 236 2.82 2.93 -3.00
C ASN A 236 2.87 2.82 -4.53
N ASP A 237 4.06 3.02 -5.09
CA ASP A 237 4.38 3.01 -6.51
C ASP A 237 4.13 1.66 -7.20
N HIS A 238 4.13 0.55 -6.45
CA HIS A 238 3.81 -0.78 -6.97
C HIS A 238 2.30 -1.08 -6.94
N ASN A 239 1.56 -0.48 -6.01
CA ASN A 239 0.13 -0.73 -5.79
C ASN A 239 -0.80 0.19 -6.59
N ILE A 240 -0.25 1.22 -7.24
CA ILE A 240 -0.99 2.08 -8.17
C ILE A 240 -0.65 1.64 -9.59
N LEU A 241 -1.65 1.19 -10.34
CA LEU A 241 -1.52 0.88 -11.77
C LEU A 241 -1.99 2.06 -12.61
N VAL A 242 -1.33 2.28 -13.73
CA VAL A 242 -1.69 3.28 -14.73
C VAL A 242 -1.78 2.69 -16.13
N ASP A 243 -2.64 3.30 -16.93
CA ASP A 243 -2.67 3.12 -18.37
C ASP A 243 -2.17 4.39 -19.06
N SER A 244 -1.48 4.21 -20.19
CA SER A 244 -1.13 5.34 -21.05
C SER A 244 -2.38 5.77 -21.82
N SER A 245 -2.86 6.98 -21.53
CA SER A 245 -3.93 7.63 -22.28
C SER A 245 -3.30 8.57 -23.32
N SER A 246 -3.64 8.41 -24.59
CA SER A 246 -3.59 9.44 -25.66
C SER A 246 -2.49 10.53 -25.60
N GLY A 247 -1.25 10.21 -25.23
CA GLY A 247 -0.15 11.17 -25.10
C GLY A 247 0.90 10.97 -26.19
N SER A 248 1.70 12.00 -26.48
CA SER A 248 2.91 11.80 -27.29
C SER A 248 3.93 10.98 -26.50
N LEU A 249 4.85 10.29 -27.18
CA LEU A 249 5.94 9.56 -26.52
C LEU A 249 6.81 10.46 -25.61
N GLU A 250 6.86 11.76 -25.92
CA GLU A 250 7.63 12.76 -25.17
C GLU A 250 6.88 13.32 -23.95
N ASN A 251 5.54 13.24 -23.93
CA ASN A 251 4.72 13.68 -22.81
C ASN A 251 3.51 12.75 -22.64
N PRO A 252 3.74 11.52 -22.14
CA PRO A 252 2.67 10.56 -21.94
C PRO A 252 1.67 11.09 -20.91
N GLN A 253 0.38 11.00 -21.21
CA GLN A 253 -0.64 11.18 -20.18
C GLN A 253 -0.96 9.82 -19.58
N TYR A 254 -1.09 9.79 -18.27
CA TYR A 254 -1.42 8.58 -17.54
C TYR A 254 -2.75 8.75 -16.83
N ARG A 255 -3.51 7.66 -16.81
CA ARG A 255 -4.72 7.54 -16.00
C ARG A 255 -4.56 6.38 -15.05
N VAL A 256 -4.88 6.57 -13.77
CA VAL A 256 -4.90 5.46 -12.81
C VAL A 256 -5.95 4.43 -13.25
N SER A 257 -5.50 3.20 -13.44
CA SER A 257 -6.28 2.07 -13.94
C SER A 257 -6.45 0.96 -12.92
N GLY A 258 -5.72 0.99 -11.80
CA GLY A 258 -5.82 0.00 -10.73
C GLY A 258 -5.32 0.51 -9.38
N LEU A 259 -6.01 0.12 -8.32
CA LEU A 259 -5.58 0.19 -6.93
C LEU A 259 -5.49 -1.23 -6.39
N LEU A 260 -4.29 -1.61 -5.95
CA LEU A 260 -3.96 -2.93 -5.44
C LEU A 260 -3.73 -2.89 -3.93
N ASP A 261 -3.87 -4.07 -3.34
CA ASP A 261 -3.51 -4.41 -1.96
C ASP A 261 -4.09 -3.55 -0.83
N PHE A 262 -5.22 -4.00 -0.30
CA PHE A 262 -5.91 -3.38 0.83
C PHE A 262 -5.50 -3.99 2.18
N SER A 263 -4.43 -4.79 2.26
CA SER A 263 -4.01 -5.48 3.49
C SER A 263 -3.54 -4.52 4.60
N ASP A 264 -3.13 -3.30 4.25
CA ASP A 264 -2.61 -2.29 5.19
C ASP A 264 -3.67 -1.31 5.70
N MET A 265 -4.92 -1.47 5.27
CA MET A 265 -6.00 -0.59 5.70
C MET A 265 -6.07 -0.50 7.23
N SER A 266 -6.22 0.73 7.72
CA SER A 266 -6.40 1.01 9.13
C SER A 266 -7.06 2.38 9.34
N TYR A 267 -7.57 2.61 10.56
CA TYR A 267 -7.96 3.95 10.97
C TYR A 267 -6.73 4.83 11.16
N GLY A 268 -6.74 6.00 10.52
CA GLY A 268 -5.71 7.01 10.61
C GLY A 268 -6.30 8.39 10.41
N TYR A 269 -5.60 9.24 9.64
CA TYR A 269 -5.99 10.63 9.40
C TYR A 269 -5.78 10.97 7.93
N TYR A 270 -6.54 11.92 7.39
CA TYR A 270 -6.44 12.27 5.95
C TYR A 270 -5.01 12.67 5.55
N VAL A 271 -4.30 13.35 6.45
CA VAL A 271 -2.91 13.75 6.21
C VAL A 271 -1.93 12.56 6.12
N PHE A 272 -2.30 11.39 6.64
CA PHE A 272 -1.45 10.21 6.56
C PHE A 272 -1.40 9.65 5.14
N GLU A 273 -2.54 9.52 4.46
CA GLU A 273 -2.58 8.97 3.10
C GLU A 273 -1.79 9.84 2.12
N VAL A 274 -1.95 11.17 2.19
CA VAL A 274 -1.17 12.08 1.34
C VAL A 274 0.31 12.02 1.65
N ALA A 275 0.72 11.89 2.93
CA ALA A 275 2.12 11.74 3.29
C ALA A 275 2.73 10.44 2.74
N ILE A 276 1.97 9.34 2.80
CA ILE A 276 2.37 8.03 2.26
C ILE A 276 2.52 8.12 0.73
N ALA A 277 1.52 8.66 0.04
CA ALA A 277 1.56 8.83 -1.41
C ALA A 277 2.73 9.74 -1.85
N ILE A 278 2.95 10.87 -1.17
CA ILE A 278 4.09 11.75 -1.45
C ILE A 278 5.40 10.97 -1.34
N MET A 279 5.61 10.23 -0.24
CA MET A 279 6.85 9.49 -0.01
C MET A 279 7.17 8.54 -1.17
N TYR A 280 6.22 7.69 -1.57
CA TYR A 280 6.47 6.73 -2.65
C TYR A 280 6.61 7.40 -4.01
N MET A 281 5.87 8.47 -4.28
CA MET A 281 6.05 9.22 -5.52
C MET A 281 7.41 9.95 -5.59
N MET A 282 8.01 10.29 -4.44
CA MET A 282 9.37 10.81 -4.38
C MET A 282 10.42 9.78 -4.80
N ILE A 283 10.18 8.48 -4.59
CA ILE A 283 11.10 7.40 -4.98
C ILE A 283 11.23 7.34 -6.51
N GLU A 284 10.11 7.50 -7.22
CA GLU A 284 10.02 7.31 -8.68
C GLU A 284 10.30 8.59 -9.49
N SER A 285 10.39 9.75 -8.83
CA SER A 285 10.56 11.03 -9.52
C SER A 285 12.03 11.39 -9.74
N PRO A 286 12.40 11.89 -10.93
CA PRO A 286 13.73 12.47 -11.16
C PRO A 286 13.92 13.80 -10.39
N ASP A 287 12.84 14.46 -9.97
CA ASP A 287 12.85 15.64 -9.11
C ASP A 287 12.00 15.38 -7.84
N PRO A 288 12.55 14.64 -6.86
CA PRO A 288 11.80 14.19 -5.68
C PRO A 288 11.25 15.34 -4.83
N LEU A 289 11.99 16.45 -4.69
CA LEU A 289 11.58 17.51 -3.75
C LEU A 289 10.36 18.29 -4.25
N SER A 290 10.10 18.37 -5.56
CA SER A 290 8.90 19.03 -6.10
C SER A 290 7.65 18.16 -6.05
N VAL A 291 7.79 16.83 -5.96
CA VAL A 291 6.69 15.85 -5.96
C VAL A 291 5.60 16.22 -4.95
N GLY A 292 6.00 16.56 -3.73
CA GLY A 292 5.07 16.82 -2.64
C GLY A 292 4.05 17.89 -2.99
N GLY A 293 4.45 18.93 -3.74
CA GLY A 293 3.53 19.99 -4.16
C GLY A 293 2.51 19.56 -5.21
N HIS A 294 2.91 18.72 -6.16
CA HIS A 294 2.00 18.20 -7.21
C HIS A 294 0.95 17.25 -6.63
N VAL A 295 1.39 16.31 -5.77
CA VAL A 295 0.48 15.38 -5.09
C VAL A 295 -0.43 16.14 -4.13
N LEU A 296 0.11 17.08 -3.34
CA LEU A 296 -0.68 17.90 -2.41
C LEU A 296 -1.73 18.74 -3.14
N ALA A 297 -1.41 19.34 -4.30
CA ALA A 297 -2.39 20.05 -5.12
C ALA A 297 -3.58 19.17 -5.52
N GLY A 298 -3.32 17.93 -5.91
CA GLY A 298 -4.37 16.95 -6.22
C GLY A 298 -5.22 16.64 -5.02
N PHE A 299 -4.58 16.34 -3.89
CA PHE A 299 -5.25 15.99 -2.65
C PHE A 299 -6.15 17.13 -2.14
N GLU A 300 -5.60 18.35 -2.04
CA GLU A 300 -6.31 19.51 -1.51
C GLU A 300 -7.42 20.04 -2.43
N ARG A 301 -7.43 19.63 -3.71
CA ARG A 301 -8.59 19.88 -4.58
C ARG A 301 -9.86 19.20 -4.06
N VAL A 302 -9.72 18.09 -3.33
CA VAL A 302 -10.85 17.32 -2.79
C VAL A 302 -10.97 17.50 -1.28
N LEU A 303 -9.84 17.42 -0.56
CA LEU A 303 -9.76 17.55 0.89
C LEU A 303 -8.65 18.54 1.28
N PRO A 304 -8.96 19.84 1.42
CA PRO A 304 -8.00 20.81 1.93
C PRO A 304 -7.48 20.40 3.30
N LEU A 305 -6.16 20.45 3.52
CA LEU A 305 -5.58 20.16 4.84
C LEU A 305 -5.84 21.31 5.80
N SER A 306 -6.11 20.99 7.05
CA SER A 306 -6.07 21.97 8.14
C SER A 306 -4.64 22.48 8.36
N GLU A 307 -4.49 23.62 9.03
CA GLU A 307 -3.16 24.17 9.36
C GLU A 307 -2.32 23.17 10.18
N GLY A 308 -2.94 22.47 11.14
CA GLY A 308 -2.27 21.47 11.96
C GLY A 308 -1.77 20.27 11.18
N GLU A 309 -2.61 19.73 10.28
CA GLU A 309 -2.23 18.64 9.37
C GLU A 309 -1.12 19.10 8.42
N ARG A 310 -1.29 20.27 7.79
CA ARG A 310 -0.32 20.83 6.84
C ARG A 310 1.05 21.03 7.49
N GLY A 311 1.10 21.55 8.72
CA GLY A 311 2.34 21.76 9.47
C GLY A 311 3.00 20.47 10.01
N ALA A 312 2.34 19.31 9.88
CA ALA A 312 2.92 18.01 10.21
C ALA A 312 3.41 17.23 8.98
N LEU A 313 3.04 17.69 7.77
CA LEU A 313 3.23 16.93 6.53
C LEU A 313 4.69 16.52 6.29
N PHE A 314 5.65 17.42 6.51
CA PHE A 314 7.08 17.11 6.35
C PHE A 314 7.52 15.94 7.24
N LEU A 315 7.17 15.97 8.53
CA LEU A 315 7.54 14.91 9.48
C LEU A 315 6.78 13.61 9.23
N LEU A 316 5.56 13.68 8.70
CA LEU A 316 4.79 12.50 8.30
C LEU A 316 5.44 11.80 7.10
N VAL A 317 5.87 12.55 6.06
CA VAL A 317 6.60 12.01 4.91
C VAL A 317 7.94 11.41 5.36
N ALA A 318 8.70 12.12 6.19
CA ALA A 318 9.94 11.61 6.77
C ALA A 318 9.72 10.36 7.64
N GLY A 319 8.63 10.33 8.41
CA GLY A 319 8.20 9.19 9.21
C GLY A 319 7.92 7.96 8.36
N ARG A 320 7.23 8.11 7.22
CA ARG A 320 6.97 7.00 6.31
C ARG A 320 8.24 6.50 5.62
N PHE A 321 9.17 7.39 5.26
CA PHE A 321 10.52 7.00 4.83
C PHE A 321 11.21 6.15 5.91
N ALA A 322 11.22 6.63 7.16
CA ALA A 322 11.82 5.89 8.27
C ALA A 322 11.16 4.51 8.47
N GLN A 323 9.83 4.41 8.42
CA GLN A 323 9.11 3.13 8.51
C GLN A 323 9.57 2.16 7.43
N SER A 324 9.48 2.57 6.16
CA SER A 324 9.84 1.72 5.03
C SER A 324 11.30 1.25 5.12
N LEU A 325 12.23 2.16 5.38
CA LEU A 325 13.66 1.89 5.36
C LEU A 325 14.15 1.06 6.56
N VAL A 326 13.65 1.36 7.77
CA VAL A 326 14.03 0.63 8.99
C VAL A 326 13.46 -0.77 8.99
N ILE A 327 12.17 -0.92 8.64
CA ILE A 327 11.53 -2.24 8.60
C ILE A 327 12.13 -3.09 7.49
N ALA A 328 12.41 -2.52 6.31
CA ALA A 328 13.15 -3.24 5.26
C ALA A 328 14.53 -3.72 5.74
N ALA A 329 15.30 -2.87 6.41
CA ALA A 329 16.60 -3.25 6.95
C ALA A 329 16.50 -4.35 8.02
N HIS A 330 15.54 -4.23 8.95
CA HIS A 330 15.29 -5.23 9.98
C HIS A 330 14.88 -6.58 9.38
N THR A 331 13.92 -6.58 8.45
CA THR A 331 13.48 -7.80 7.77
C THR A 331 14.61 -8.43 6.98
N ALA A 332 15.42 -7.65 6.25
CA ALA A 332 16.52 -8.20 5.45
C ALA A 332 17.59 -8.91 6.31
N LEU A 333 17.76 -8.51 7.58
CA LEU A 333 18.63 -9.23 8.52
C LEU A 333 18.04 -10.59 8.95
N ARG A 334 16.70 -10.70 8.99
CA ARG A 334 15.99 -11.91 9.43
C ARG A 334 15.71 -12.88 8.29
N TYR A 335 15.48 -12.36 7.09
CA TYR A 335 15.15 -13.11 5.88
C TYR A 335 16.01 -12.61 4.70
N PRO A 336 17.32 -12.94 4.67
CA PRO A 336 18.25 -12.47 3.64
C PRO A 336 17.84 -12.83 2.21
N GLU A 337 17.06 -13.91 2.04
CA GLU A 337 16.49 -14.34 0.76
C GLU A 337 15.55 -13.31 0.13
N ASN A 338 14.92 -12.45 0.93
CA ASN A 338 14.01 -11.40 0.47
C ASN A 338 14.71 -10.04 0.30
N ALA A 339 16.02 -9.95 0.55
CA ALA A 339 16.75 -8.69 0.60
C ALA A 339 16.66 -7.89 -0.70
N GLU A 340 16.62 -8.54 -1.86
CA GLU A 340 16.51 -7.83 -3.14
C GLU A 340 15.19 -7.07 -3.27
N TYR A 341 14.06 -7.69 -2.90
CA TYR A 341 12.75 -7.05 -2.89
C TYR A 341 12.69 -5.94 -1.83
N LEU A 342 13.18 -6.23 -0.62
CA LEU A 342 13.14 -5.30 0.51
C LEU A 342 14.00 -4.04 0.28
N THR A 343 15.03 -4.14 -0.56
CA THR A 343 15.93 -3.02 -0.83
C THR A 343 15.51 -2.15 -2.00
N ILE A 344 14.42 -2.46 -2.71
CA ILE A 344 13.93 -1.66 -3.86
C ILE A 344 13.76 -0.20 -3.45
N THR A 345 12.93 0.07 -2.44
CA THR A 345 12.74 1.43 -1.91
C THR A 345 14.02 1.99 -1.29
N ALA A 346 14.84 1.14 -0.65
CA ALA A 346 16.07 1.58 0.01
C ALA A 346 17.15 2.07 -0.96
N ARG A 347 17.12 1.68 -2.24
CA ARG A 347 18.10 2.09 -3.26
C ARG A 347 18.18 3.62 -3.40
N THR A 348 17.05 4.31 -3.33
CA THR A 348 16.98 5.77 -3.44
C THR A 348 16.40 6.43 -2.19
N GLY A 349 15.60 5.71 -1.39
CA GLY A 349 14.92 6.25 -0.21
C GLY A 349 15.85 6.86 0.83
N TRP A 350 17.01 6.25 1.10
CA TRP A 350 18.01 6.85 2.02
C TRP A 350 18.50 8.20 1.53
N LYS A 351 18.80 8.32 0.22
CA LYS A 351 19.24 9.58 -0.38
C LYS A 351 18.16 10.66 -0.24
N HIS A 352 16.89 10.32 -0.46
CA HIS A 352 15.79 11.26 -0.36
C HIS A 352 15.52 11.70 1.08
N LEU A 353 15.53 10.77 2.04
CA LEU A 353 15.37 11.11 3.46
C LEU A 353 16.51 12.03 3.94
N MET A 354 17.76 11.70 3.61
CA MET A 354 18.91 12.55 3.93
C MET A 354 18.77 13.95 3.31
N ARG A 355 18.31 14.03 2.05
CA ARG A 355 18.13 15.30 1.34
C ARG A 355 17.01 16.16 1.95
N LEU A 356 15.91 15.56 2.39
CA LEU A 356 14.83 16.26 3.11
C LEU A 356 15.36 16.96 4.36
N PHE A 357 16.21 16.27 5.12
CA PHE A 357 16.82 16.83 6.34
C PHE A 357 17.90 17.87 6.03
N GLU A 358 18.69 17.67 4.99
CA GLU A 358 19.72 18.62 4.56
C GLU A 358 19.10 19.96 4.10
N VAL A 359 18.02 19.90 3.32
CA VAL A 359 17.29 21.10 2.84
C VAL A 359 16.49 21.74 3.97
N GLY A 360 15.95 20.93 4.88
CA GLY A 360 15.21 21.36 6.05
C GLY A 360 13.73 21.63 5.79
N GLN A 361 12.92 21.49 6.84
CA GLN A 361 11.46 21.55 6.79
C GLN A 361 10.93 22.80 6.08
N ALA A 362 11.39 23.99 6.48
CA ALA A 362 10.86 25.25 5.95
C ALA A 362 11.00 25.39 4.42
N ALA A 363 12.16 25.02 3.87
CA ALA A 363 12.43 25.13 2.44
C ALA A 363 11.67 24.04 1.62
N VAL A 364 11.56 22.83 2.16
CA VAL A 364 10.76 21.76 1.54
C VAL A 364 9.28 22.13 1.53
N GLU A 365 8.73 22.56 2.67
CA GLU A 365 7.34 22.97 2.80
C GLU A 365 7.03 24.18 1.91
N GLN A 366 7.93 25.17 1.84
CA GLN A 366 7.79 26.29 0.90
C GLN A 366 7.64 25.78 -0.54
N THR A 367 8.53 24.88 -0.97
CA THR A 367 8.49 24.29 -2.31
C THR A 367 7.15 23.57 -2.57
N TRP A 368 6.71 22.73 -1.63
CA TRP A 368 5.45 22.00 -1.77
C TRP A 368 4.24 22.92 -1.80
N PHE A 369 4.19 23.91 -0.91
CA PHE A 369 3.01 24.77 -0.77
C PHE A 369 2.90 25.82 -1.88
N GLU A 370 4.02 26.37 -2.36
CA GLU A 370 4.03 27.26 -3.53
C GLU A 370 3.61 26.50 -4.80
N THR A 371 4.16 25.30 -5.00
CA THR A 371 3.78 24.43 -6.12
C THR A 371 2.29 24.08 -6.04
N ALA A 372 1.79 23.71 -4.86
CA ALA A 372 0.38 23.39 -4.69
C ALA A 372 -0.52 24.61 -4.96
N GLY A 373 -0.15 25.79 -4.45
CA GLY A 373 -0.85 27.05 -4.69
C GLY A 373 -0.90 27.46 -6.16
N ALA A 374 0.16 27.15 -6.93
CA ALA A 374 0.20 27.45 -8.36
C ALA A 374 -0.86 26.70 -9.18
N TYR A 375 -1.31 25.52 -8.75
CA TYR A 375 -2.44 24.81 -9.38
C TYR A 375 -3.77 25.52 -9.13
N GLY A 376 -3.97 26.08 -7.94
CA GLY A 376 -5.16 26.86 -7.60
C GLY A 376 -5.32 28.12 -8.46
N ASN A 377 -4.20 28.77 -8.79
CA ASN A 377 -4.17 29.98 -9.63
C ASN A 377 -4.29 29.70 -11.14
N ARG A 378 -4.16 28.44 -11.57
CA ARG A 378 -4.17 28.03 -12.99
C ARG A 378 -5.46 27.35 -13.45
N ALA A 379 -6.45 27.17 -12.58
CA ALA A 379 -7.75 26.64 -12.99
C ALA A 379 -8.46 27.66 -13.93
N PRO A 380 -8.82 27.32 -15.18
CA PRO A 380 -9.73 28.14 -15.95
C PRO A 380 -11.12 28.08 -15.33
N ALA A 381 -11.84 29.20 -15.42
CA ALA A 381 -13.25 29.33 -15.06
C ALA A 381 -14.16 28.31 -15.75
#